data_AF-A0A803T3N4-F1
#
_entry.id   AF-A0A803T3N4-F1
#
_cell.length_a   1.000
_cell.length_b   1.000
_cell.length_c   1.000
_cell.angle_alpha   90.00
_cell.angle_beta   90.00
_cell.angle_gamma   90.00
#
_symmetry.space_group_name_H-M   'P 1'
#
loop_
_entity.id
_entity.type
_entity.pdbx_description
1 polymer ?
#
loop_
_entity_poly.entity_id
_entity_poly.type
_entity_poly.pdbx_seq_one_letter_code
_entity_poly.pdbx_strand_id
1 'polypeptide(L)'
;MPQKKKSKVLILKLDFCKAFDSLDHKYLNRLCEESNMGGKVCKVIKELYTENKATILVNGEQTRQININRGTKQGCPLSPALFSLAIEPLANSVRNNPAIKGYKVGKEVIKINLYADDVMIILGEVEESLQSIVRTVKDFGKTSGLTINLGKSEILHKNLTWEELKKVQNIMGIKLGNKKMKYLGVDIPKNINNIIPMNYNHLWKNMSKQIISWGKKFRDISSRLKIYKMKILPKFLFLFQTLPVNIPINLLKKWDNSFKKWVVGGNKNRIANFLYYSKQELGKWGAPSLGLYYEASQLVRLLEFELEGSKKWVQIEKEANNWLKGTSMGERIDIKDLKNIKAGPCLTMLSIWKKWQTKLQINKIDPLPLETLENKDKTFRNIIKALKENGIKRIGDLMDPNGEILKWDKIKDKCGQGNWIAWLGLSSKAQAMKRREAGETPLDRIIRRKLETDKGMIGLWYDVLITLTYNTKEMLTEIWKQEKKLY
;
A
#
# COMPACT_ATOMS: atom_id res chain seq x y z
N MET A 1 -34.08 13.17 14.98
CA MET A 1 -33.04 12.11 15.02
C MET A 1 -31.76 12.68 15.59
N PRO A 2 -31.16 12.12 16.66
CA PRO A 2 -29.90 12.64 17.17
C PRO A 2 -28.82 12.50 16.08
N GLN A 3 -28.20 13.62 15.72
CA GLN A 3 -27.07 13.63 14.78
C GLN A 3 -26.01 12.67 15.31
N LYS A 4 -25.64 11.64 14.54
CA LYS A 4 -24.50 10.77 14.89
C LYS A 4 -23.28 11.65 15.18
N LYS A 5 -22.85 11.69 16.44
CA LYS A 5 -21.68 12.44 16.90
C LYS A 5 -20.50 12.00 16.04
N LYS A 6 -19.94 12.91 15.24
CA LYS A 6 -18.82 12.58 14.35
C LYS A 6 -17.63 12.19 15.22
N SER A 7 -16.98 11.07 14.93
CA SER A 7 -15.83 10.59 15.70
C SER A 7 -14.71 11.64 15.68
N LYS A 8 -14.19 11.97 16.86
CA LYS A 8 -13.02 12.83 17.01
C LYS A 8 -11.77 12.02 16.69
N VAL A 9 -10.78 12.69 16.11
CA VAL A 9 -9.45 12.09 15.94
C VAL A 9 -8.38 13.17 15.97
N LEU A 10 -7.30 12.86 16.68
CA LEU A 10 -6.06 13.63 16.71
C LEU A 10 -4.94 12.74 16.17
N ILE A 11 -4.18 13.27 15.21
CA ILE A 11 -3.00 12.65 14.64
C ILE A 11 -1.81 13.51 15.05
N LEU A 12 -0.88 12.91 15.78
CA LEU A 12 0.37 13.51 16.20
C LEU A 12 1.48 12.93 15.33
N LYS A 13 2.09 13.77 14.49
CA LYS A 13 3.34 13.42 13.83
C LYS A 13 4.49 13.95 14.67
N LEU A 14 5.29 13.04 15.22
CA LEU A 14 6.48 13.37 15.98
C LEU A 14 7.72 13.18 15.10
N ASP A 15 8.61 14.16 15.18
CA ASP A 15 9.91 14.17 14.50
C ASP A 15 10.99 14.20 15.57
N PHE A 16 12.01 13.34 15.48
CA PHE A 16 13.11 13.32 16.44
C PHE A 16 14.27 14.21 15.98
N CYS A 17 14.85 14.96 16.93
CA CYS A 17 16.08 15.70 16.71
C CYS A 17 17.23 14.73 16.41
N LYS A 18 17.70 14.72 15.15
CA LYS A 18 18.85 13.92 14.69
C LYS A 18 18.75 12.46 15.17
N ALA A 19 17.65 11.79 14.81
CA ALA A 19 17.26 10.51 15.39
C ALA A 19 18.40 9.47 15.48
N PHE A 20 19.11 9.24 14.38
CA PHE A 20 20.24 8.31 14.34
C PHE A 20 21.42 8.78 15.20
N ASP A 21 21.70 10.08 15.28
CA ASP A 21 22.86 10.63 15.99
C ASP A 21 22.62 10.78 17.50
N SER A 22 21.36 10.76 17.94
CA SER A 22 20.97 11.06 19.32
C SER A 22 20.83 9.84 20.23
N LEU A 23 20.77 8.63 19.66
CA LEU A 23 20.48 7.41 20.40
C LEU A 23 21.57 7.09 21.44
N ASP A 24 21.18 6.87 22.70
CA ASP A 24 22.12 6.55 23.76
C ASP A 24 22.69 5.12 23.64
N HIS A 25 24.01 4.98 23.77
CA HIS A 25 24.67 3.67 23.62
C HIS A 25 24.40 2.74 24.80
N LYS A 26 24.23 3.25 26.03
CA LYS A 26 23.89 2.42 27.19
C LYS A 26 22.49 1.87 27.05
N TYR A 27 21.56 2.70 26.58
CA TYR A 27 20.21 2.26 26.21
C TYR A 27 20.24 1.15 25.16
N LEU A 28 20.99 1.33 24.07
CA LEU A 28 21.09 0.32 23.01
C LEU A 28 21.66 -1.01 23.53
N ASN A 29 22.70 -0.95 24.37
CA ASN A 29 23.29 -2.14 24.99
C ASN A 29 22.27 -2.87 25.88
N ARG A 30 21.56 -2.13 26.74
CA ARG A 30 20.52 -2.72 27.60
C ARG A 30 19.39 -3.33 26.78
N LEU A 31 18.96 -2.65 25.72
CA LEU A 31 17.95 -3.16 24.82
C LEU A 31 18.38 -4.48 24.17
N CYS A 32 19.66 -4.62 23.80
CA CYS A 32 20.17 -5.87 23.25
C CYS A 32 20.08 -7.03 24.24
N GLU A 33 20.42 -6.79 25.51
CA GLU A 33 20.31 -7.77 26.58
C GLU A 33 18.85 -8.21 26.80
N GLU A 34 17.92 -7.25 26.88
CA GLU A 34 16.49 -7.51 27.11
C GLU A 34 15.79 -8.15 25.91
N SER A 35 16.28 -7.91 24.69
CA SER A 35 15.67 -8.45 23.46
C SER A 35 16.03 -9.93 23.18
N ASN A 36 16.80 -10.57 24.07
CA ASN A 36 17.23 -11.97 23.97
C ASN A 36 17.83 -12.36 22.60
N MET A 37 18.62 -11.47 21.98
CA MET A 37 19.24 -11.70 20.66
C MET A 37 20.44 -12.65 20.69
N GLY A 38 20.76 -13.24 21.85
CA GLY A 38 21.91 -14.09 22.08
C GLY A 38 23.17 -13.31 22.44
N GLY A 39 23.89 -13.78 23.47
CA GLY A 39 25.01 -13.04 24.07
C GLY A 39 26.15 -12.68 23.10
N LYS A 40 26.41 -13.52 22.08
CA LYS A 40 27.43 -13.23 21.05
C LYS A 40 27.06 -12.00 20.22
N VAL A 41 25.80 -11.88 19.79
CA VAL A 41 25.32 -10.75 18.98
C VAL A 41 25.37 -9.46 19.82
N CYS A 42 24.88 -9.51 21.06
CA CYS A 42 24.91 -8.37 21.98
C CYS A 42 26.35 -7.90 22.24
N LYS A 43 27.30 -8.82 22.39
CA LYS A 43 28.72 -8.50 22.56
C LYS A 43 29.29 -7.76 21.35
N VAL A 44 29.03 -8.26 20.13
CA VAL A 44 29.49 -7.59 18.89
C VAL A 44 28.89 -6.19 18.76
N ILE A 45 27.59 -6.02 19.03
CA ILE A 45 26.95 -4.69 18.99
C ILE A 45 27.59 -3.77 20.00
N LYS A 46 27.80 -4.23 21.24
CA LYS A 46 28.45 -3.45 22.29
C LYS A 46 29.84 -3.01 21.88
N GLU A 47 30.67 -3.91 21.36
CA GLU A 47 32.02 -3.60 20.87
C GLU A 47 32.00 -2.58 19.73
N LEU A 48 31.05 -2.68 18.79
CA LEU A 48 30.89 -1.73 17.68
C LEU A 48 30.55 -0.30 18.14
N TYR A 49 29.98 -0.14 19.33
CA TYR A 49 29.53 1.14 19.88
C TYR A 49 30.36 1.64 21.07
N THR A 50 31.33 0.87 21.55
CA THR A 50 32.19 1.26 22.69
C THR A 50 33.43 2.02 22.21
N GLU A 51 33.78 3.11 22.90
CA GLU A 51 35.01 3.91 22.66
C GLU A 51 35.24 4.36 21.21
N ASN A 52 34.18 4.54 20.43
CA ASN A 52 34.29 5.04 19.07
C ASN A 52 34.91 6.43 19.03
N LYS A 53 35.86 6.63 18.13
CA LYS A 53 36.48 7.93 17.85
C LYS A 53 36.32 8.29 16.39
N ALA A 54 36.18 9.57 16.09
CA ALA A 54 36.13 10.10 14.73
C ALA A 54 37.10 11.29 14.57
N THR A 55 37.66 11.45 13.39
CA THR A 55 38.37 12.66 12.96
C THR A 55 37.67 13.23 11.73
N ILE A 56 37.72 14.54 11.56
CA ILE A 56 37.16 15.23 10.39
C ILE A 56 38.34 15.57 9.48
N LEU A 57 38.26 15.23 8.21
CA LEU A 57 39.24 15.61 7.21
C LEU A 57 38.80 16.93 6.55
N VAL A 58 39.60 17.98 6.71
CA VAL A 58 39.36 19.30 6.11
C VAL A 58 40.58 19.66 5.27
N ASN A 59 40.40 19.83 3.95
CA ASN A 59 41.48 20.17 3.02
C ASN A 59 42.72 19.25 3.09
N GLY A 60 42.54 17.98 3.42
CA GLY A 60 43.63 17.01 3.56
C GLY A 60 44.24 16.94 4.96
N GLU A 61 43.86 17.82 5.88
CA GLU A 61 44.31 17.79 7.28
C GLU A 61 43.25 17.18 8.19
N GLN A 62 43.69 16.38 9.16
CA GLN A 62 42.81 15.73 10.14
C GLN A 62 42.65 16.61 11.38
N THR A 63 41.42 16.78 11.84
CA THR A 63 41.16 17.39 13.15
C THR A 63 41.60 16.48 14.30
N ARG A 64 41.63 17.03 15.51
CA ARG A 64 41.70 16.21 16.74
C ARG A 64 40.64 15.11 16.76
N GLN A 65 40.96 14.01 17.41
CA GLN A 65 40.01 12.92 17.65
C GLN A 65 38.84 13.38 18.52
N ILE A 66 37.63 13.00 18.12
CA ILE A 66 36.37 13.28 18.80
C ILE A 66 35.78 11.95 19.25
N ASN A 67 35.50 11.82 20.55
CA ASN A 67 34.81 10.64 21.07
C ASN A 67 33.33 10.68 20.69
N ILE A 68 32.82 9.57 20.16
CA ILE A 68 31.42 9.39 19.77
C ILE A 68 30.72 8.63 20.89
N ASN A 69 30.01 9.38 21.75
CA ASN A 69 29.36 8.84 22.95
C ASN A 69 27.88 8.47 22.76
N ARG A 70 27.31 8.79 21.59
CA ARG A 70 25.92 8.50 21.24
C ARG A 70 25.76 8.42 19.73
N GLY A 71 24.64 7.85 19.32
CA GLY A 71 24.23 7.73 17.93
C GLY A 71 24.70 6.44 17.26
N THR A 72 23.97 6.07 16.21
CA THR A 72 24.28 4.95 15.33
C THR A 72 25.07 5.45 14.12
N LYS A 73 25.92 4.60 13.54
CA LYS A 73 26.81 4.99 12.44
C LYS A 73 25.99 5.19 11.16
N GLN A 74 25.90 6.41 10.63
CA GLN A 74 25.24 6.64 9.33
C GLN A 74 26.00 5.92 8.22
N GLY A 75 25.28 5.30 7.28
CA GLY A 75 25.87 4.48 6.21
C GLY A 75 26.24 3.04 6.61
N CYS A 76 26.19 2.70 7.92
CA CYS A 76 26.35 1.32 8.35
C CYS A 76 25.06 0.52 8.06
N PRO A 77 25.15 -0.66 7.41
CA PRO A 77 23.97 -1.50 7.11
C PRO A 77 23.19 -1.95 8.34
N LEU A 78 23.85 -2.03 9.51
CA LEU A 78 23.24 -2.46 10.77
C LEU A 78 22.43 -1.34 11.46
N SER A 79 22.82 -0.08 11.28
CA SER A 79 22.22 1.05 12.01
C SER A 79 20.70 1.19 11.82
N PRO A 80 20.11 1.02 10.62
CA PRO A 80 18.66 1.06 10.46
C PRO A 80 17.92 -0.01 11.28
N ALA A 81 18.47 -1.23 11.36
CA ALA A 81 17.87 -2.32 12.13
C ALA A 81 17.96 -2.03 13.63
N LEU A 82 19.10 -1.53 14.12
CA LEU A 82 19.26 -1.12 15.51
C LEU A 82 18.32 0.02 15.88
N PHE A 83 18.15 1.01 15.00
CA PHE A 83 17.19 2.08 15.21
C PHE A 83 15.74 1.56 15.25
N SER A 84 15.39 0.60 14.38
CA SER A 84 14.07 -0.04 14.40
C SER A 84 13.82 -0.79 15.72
N LEU A 85 14.83 -1.46 16.27
CA LEU A 85 14.73 -2.07 17.60
C LEU A 85 14.59 -0.99 18.69
N ALA A 86 15.39 0.07 18.61
CA ALA A 86 15.41 1.15 19.60
C ALA A 86 14.09 1.92 19.72
N ILE A 87 13.32 2.03 18.65
CA ILE A 87 12.02 2.72 18.69
C ILE A 87 10.87 1.81 19.14
N GLU A 88 11.04 0.49 19.08
CA GLU A 88 9.97 -0.47 19.38
C GLU A 88 9.46 -0.40 20.83
N PRO A 89 10.29 -0.14 21.87
CA PRO A 89 9.80 0.10 23.22
C PRO A 89 8.80 1.26 23.31
N LEU A 90 9.01 2.37 22.59
CA LEU A 90 8.01 3.46 22.51
C LEU A 90 6.71 2.93 21.91
N ALA A 91 6.82 2.16 20.82
CA ALA A 91 5.66 1.57 20.16
C ALA A 91 4.85 0.69 21.09
N ASN A 92 5.52 -0.19 21.84
CA ASN A 92 4.90 -1.09 22.80
C ASN A 92 4.30 -0.34 23.99
N SER A 93 4.98 0.68 24.53
CA SER A 93 4.42 1.53 25.57
C SER A 93 3.14 2.22 25.09
N VAL A 94 3.07 2.69 23.84
CA VAL A 94 1.84 3.29 23.29
C VAL A 94 0.75 2.24 23.02
N ARG A 95 1.10 1.09 22.44
CA ARG A 95 0.14 0.02 22.11
C ARG A 95 -0.51 -0.56 23.37
N ASN A 96 0.30 -0.88 24.38
CA ASN A 96 -0.13 -1.62 25.58
C ASN A 96 -0.70 -0.72 26.68
N ASN A 97 -0.50 0.60 26.63
CA ASN A 97 -1.05 1.50 27.63
C ASN A 97 -2.59 1.65 27.47
N PRO A 98 -3.41 1.23 28.46
CA PRO A 98 -4.86 1.28 28.38
C PRO A 98 -5.42 2.71 28.51
N ALA A 99 -4.64 3.64 29.06
CA ALA A 99 -5.00 5.06 29.14
C ALA A 99 -4.76 5.80 27.81
N ILE A 100 -4.07 5.18 26.85
CA ILE A 100 -3.94 5.71 25.49
C ILE A 100 -5.00 5.06 24.59
N LYS A 101 -6.04 5.83 24.26
CA LYS A 101 -7.18 5.41 23.47
C LYS A 101 -6.95 5.73 21.99
N GLY A 102 -6.69 4.68 21.21
CA GLY A 102 -6.49 4.79 19.76
C GLY A 102 -7.77 5.12 19.00
N TYR A 103 -7.63 5.40 17.71
CA TYR A 103 -8.78 5.54 16.83
C TYR A 103 -9.31 4.17 16.41
N LYS A 104 -10.60 3.93 16.64
CA LYS A 104 -11.27 2.66 16.32
C LYS A 104 -11.93 2.72 14.94
N VAL A 105 -11.61 1.77 14.08
CA VAL A 105 -12.27 1.52 12.79
C VAL A 105 -12.75 0.09 12.78
N GLY A 106 -14.07 -0.11 12.87
CA GLY A 106 -14.62 -1.45 13.05
C GLY A 106 -14.16 -2.08 14.36
N LYS A 107 -13.47 -3.22 14.29
CA LYS A 107 -12.83 -3.91 15.42
C LYS A 107 -11.37 -3.50 15.59
N GLU A 108 -10.76 -2.95 14.54
CA GLU A 108 -9.37 -2.52 14.56
C GLU A 108 -9.18 -1.22 15.36
N VAL A 109 -8.14 -1.19 16.19
CA VAL A 109 -7.70 0.01 16.93
C VAL A 109 -6.32 0.42 16.43
N ILE A 110 -6.19 1.69 16.07
CA ILE A 110 -4.94 2.27 15.55
C ILE A 110 -4.45 3.29 16.57
N LYS A 111 -3.27 3.03 17.16
CA LYS A 111 -2.63 3.91 18.15
C LYS A 111 -1.34 4.54 17.65
N ILE A 112 -0.50 3.76 16.96
CA ILE A 112 0.82 4.21 16.50
C ILE A 112 1.20 3.54 15.18
N ASN A 113 1.80 4.30 14.28
CA ASN A 113 2.47 3.85 13.07
C ASN A 113 3.89 4.42 13.06
N LEU A 114 4.85 3.63 12.58
CA LEU A 114 6.26 3.99 12.55
C LEU A 114 6.80 3.74 11.15
N TYR A 115 7.65 4.64 10.67
CA TYR A 115 8.46 4.43 9.48
C TYR A 115 9.83 5.07 9.71
N ALA A 116 10.82 4.23 10.04
CA ALA A 116 12.10 4.71 10.57
C ALA A 116 11.88 5.72 11.72
N ASP A 117 12.34 6.96 11.57
CA ASP A 117 12.23 8.04 12.55
C ASP A 117 10.91 8.83 12.49
N ASP A 118 10.09 8.68 11.43
CA ASP A 118 8.76 9.28 11.35
C ASP A 118 7.79 8.50 12.27
N VAL A 119 7.36 9.12 13.38
CA VAL A 119 6.38 8.54 14.31
C VAL A 119 5.03 9.21 14.13
N MET A 120 3.98 8.39 13.95
CA MET A 120 2.60 8.87 13.87
C MET A 120 1.76 8.21 14.96
N ILE A 121 1.28 8.99 15.93
CA ILE A 121 0.34 8.55 16.96
C ILE A 121 -1.06 9.03 16.61
N ILE A 122 -2.05 8.16 16.80
CA ILE A 122 -3.46 8.41 16.45
C ILE A 122 -4.31 8.18 17.69
N LEU A 123 -5.05 9.20 18.11
CA LEU A 123 -5.90 9.19 19.30
C LEU A 123 -7.37 9.35 18.91
N GLY A 124 -8.23 8.50 19.47
CA GLY A 124 -9.69 8.59 19.34
C GLY A 124 -10.36 9.39 20.45
N GLU A 125 -9.82 9.29 21.69
CA GLU A 125 -10.30 10.02 22.87
C GLU A 125 -9.16 10.88 23.41
N VAL A 126 -9.18 12.15 23.01
CA VAL A 126 -8.02 13.04 23.11
C VAL A 126 -7.79 13.46 24.55
N GLU A 127 -8.85 13.87 25.25
CA GLU A 127 -8.76 14.38 26.62
C GLU A 127 -8.19 13.33 27.59
N GLU A 128 -8.62 12.08 27.47
CA GLU A 128 -8.18 10.96 28.31
C GLU A 128 -6.74 10.53 28.00
N SER A 129 -6.37 10.56 26.71
CA SER A 129 -5.09 10.01 26.25
C SER A 129 -3.92 10.98 26.36
N LEU A 130 -4.18 12.30 26.38
CA LEU A 130 -3.17 13.33 26.17
C LEU A 130 -2.06 13.32 27.23
N GLN A 131 -2.42 13.19 28.51
CA GLN A 131 -1.42 13.16 29.58
C GLN A 131 -0.57 11.90 29.52
N SER A 132 -1.21 10.76 29.24
CA SER A 132 -0.53 9.46 29.12
C SER A 132 0.46 9.44 27.96
N ILE A 133 0.11 10.05 26.81
CA ILE A 133 1.03 10.11 25.67
C ILE A 133 2.23 11.02 25.95
N VAL A 134 2.01 12.19 26.57
CA VAL A 134 3.10 13.12 26.95
C VAL A 134 4.09 12.43 27.89
N ARG A 135 3.59 11.74 28.92
CA ARG A 135 4.42 11.01 29.87
C ARG A 135 5.20 9.90 29.18
N THR A 136 4.52 9.04 28.42
CA THR A 136 5.14 7.91 27.69
C THR A 136 6.27 8.39 26.79
N VAL A 137 6.03 9.45 26.02
CA VAL A 137 7.01 10.03 25.11
C VAL A 137 8.18 10.68 25.85
N LYS A 138 7.91 11.41 26.93
CA LYS A 138 8.94 12.07 27.75
C LYS A 138 9.84 11.04 28.42
N ASP A 139 9.27 9.99 28.99
CA ASP A 139 10.02 8.95 29.67
C ASP A 139 10.83 8.10 28.69
N PHE A 140 10.27 7.79 27.52
CA PHE A 140 11.04 7.17 26.45
C PHE A 140 12.23 8.04 26.02
N GLY A 141 12.03 9.36 25.87
CA GLY A 141 13.11 10.27 25.47
C GLY A 141 14.23 10.36 26.51
N LYS A 142 13.90 10.37 27.81
CA LYS A 142 14.89 10.31 28.89
C LYS A 142 15.74 9.04 28.84
N THR A 143 15.11 7.89 28.57
CA THR A 143 15.78 6.59 28.58
C THR A 143 16.57 6.34 27.30
N SER A 144 16.03 6.67 26.13
CA SER A 144 16.67 6.41 24.84
C SER A 144 17.67 7.47 24.39
N GLY A 145 17.63 8.67 24.98
CA GLY A 145 18.36 9.84 24.50
C GLY A 145 17.69 10.56 23.32
N LEU A 146 16.60 10.01 22.77
CA LEU A 146 15.86 10.63 21.66
C LEU A 146 15.02 11.82 22.16
N THR A 147 15.22 12.97 21.52
CA THR A 147 14.50 14.20 21.85
C THR A 147 13.57 14.58 20.70
N ILE A 148 12.34 14.98 21.02
CA ILE A 148 11.39 15.44 20.00
C ILE A 148 11.74 16.84 19.51
N ASN A 149 11.69 17.01 18.20
CA ASN A 149 11.72 18.29 17.54
C ASN A 149 10.32 18.90 17.51
N LEU A 150 10.01 19.77 18.46
CA LEU A 150 8.70 20.43 18.54
C LEU A 150 8.40 21.31 17.31
N GLY A 151 9.43 21.90 16.69
CA GLY A 151 9.29 22.74 15.50
C GLY A 151 8.97 21.98 14.21
N LYS A 152 9.40 20.72 14.11
CA LYS A 152 9.12 19.82 12.99
C LYS A 152 7.94 18.90 13.21
N SER A 153 7.62 18.60 14.47
CA SER A 153 6.41 17.86 14.84
C SER A 153 5.16 18.65 14.46
N GLU A 154 4.07 17.94 14.18
CA GLU A 154 2.84 18.54 13.66
C GLU A 154 1.60 17.81 14.17
N ILE A 155 0.51 18.56 14.33
CA ILE A 155 -0.80 18.03 14.73
C ILE A 155 -1.78 18.14 13.57
N LEU A 156 -2.45 17.05 13.20
CA LEU A 156 -3.62 17.05 12.32
C LEU A 156 -4.83 16.54 13.11
N HIS A 157 -6.01 17.10 12.89
CA HIS A 157 -7.18 16.75 13.68
C HIS A 157 -8.48 16.77 12.86
N LYS A 158 -9.49 16.06 13.34
CA LYS A 158 -10.85 16.10 12.79
C LYS A 158 -11.87 16.11 13.91
N ASN A 159 -12.88 16.97 13.77
CA ASN A 159 -14.03 17.10 14.68
C ASN A 159 -13.70 17.51 16.14
N LEU A 160 -12.48 17.98 16.42
CA LEU A 160 -12.14 18.65 17.69
C LEU A 160 -12.56 20.13 17.67
N THR A 161 -12.97 20.64 18.83
CA THR A 161 -13.26 22.07 19.04
C THR A 161 -11.97 22.89 19.16
N TRP A 162 -12.08 24.21 19.03
CA TRP A 162 -10.93 25.11 19.20
C TRP A 162 -10.34 25.07 20.62
N GLU A 163 -11.18 24.91 21.64
CA GLU A 163 -10.74 24.81 23.03
C GLU A 163 -9.92 23.53 23.28
N GLU A 164 -10.39 22.40 22.75
CA GLU A 164 -9.68 21.12 22.82
C GLU A 164 -8.30 21.22 22.15
N LEU A 165 -8.24 21.85 20.98
CA LEU A 165 -6.99 22.05 20.25
C LEU A 165 -6.03 22.96 21.00
N LYS A 166 -6.52 24.05 21.58
CA LYS A 166 -5.70 24.96 22.39
C LYS A 166 -5.13 24.23 23.60
N LYS A 167 -5.93 23.40 24.26
CA LYS A 167 -5.48 22.54 25.36
C LYS A 167 -4.39 21.56 24.91
N VAL A 168 -4.59 20.87 23.78
CA VAL A 168 -3.58 19.97 23.20
C VAL A 168 -2.29 20.73 22.88
N GLN A 169 -2.39 21.88 22.24
CA GLN A 169 -1.24 22.70 21.87
C GLN A 169 -0.45 23.16 23.10
N ASN A 170 -1.14 23.63 24.14
CA ASN A 170 -0.52 24.09 25.39
C ASN A 170 0.22 22.96 26.12
N ILE A 171 -0.35 21.75 26.12
CA ILE A 171 0.25 20.59 26.81
C ILE A 171 1.41 19.99 26.02
N MET A 172 1.29 19.90 24.69
CA MET A 172 2.30 19.25 23.84
C MET A 172 3.42 20.21 23.41
N GLY A 173 3.15 21.51 23.32
CA GLY A 173 4.08 22.49 22.73
C GLY A 173 4.29 22.31 21.21
N ILE A 174 3.41 21.58 20.53
CA ILE A 174 3.52 21.28 19.09
C ILE A 174 2.60 22.19 18.28
N LYS A 175 3.07 22.65 17.12
CA LYS A 175 2.29 23.48 16.20
C LYS A 175 1.07 22.74 15.62
N LEU A 176 -0.03 23.47 15.44
CA LEU A 176 -1.21 22.98 14.72
C LEU A 176 -0.96 22.98 13.20
N GLY A 177 -1.20 21.84 12.56
CA GLY A 177 -1.21 21.72 11.11
C GLY A 177 -2.47 22.36 10.53
N ASN A 178 -2.35 23.58 10.02
CA ASN A 178 -3.49 24.42 9.65
C ASN A 178 -4.45 23.76 8.64
N LYS A 179 -3.94 23.09 7.61
CA LYS A 179 -4.76 22.55 6.49
C LYS A 179 -4.38 21.13 6.06
N LYS A 180 -3.15 20.71 6.33
CA LYS A 180 -2.58 19.43 5.91
C LYS A 180 -1.41 19.06 6.82
N MET A 181 -0.97 17.81 6.74
CA MET A 181 0.24 17.30 7.37
C MET A 181 1.06 16.52 6.34
N LYS A 182 2.38 16.71 6.29
CA LYS A 182 3.24 15.96 5.37
C LYS A 182 3.78 14.69 6.01
N TYR A 183 3.50 13.55 5.41
CA TYR A 183 3.92 12.22 5.89
C TYR A 183 4.44 11.38 4.73
N LEU A 184 5.64 10.83 4.84
CA LEU A 184 6.27 9.96 3.82
C LEU A 184 6.20 10.52 2.39
N GLY A 185 6.40 11.83 2.24
CA GLY A 185 6.39 12.49 0.93
C GLY A 185 5.01 12.84 0.36
N VAL A 186 3.91 12.48 1.04
CA VAL A 186 2.55 12.89 0.67
C VAL A 186 1.97 13.90 1.65
N ASP A 187 1.12 14.78 1.14
CA ASP A 187 0.32 15.72 1.91
C ASP A 187 -1.03 15.08 2.30
N ILE A 188 -1.27 14.88 3.60
CA ILE A 188 -2.54 14.41 4.16
C ILE A 188 -3.39 15.63 4.53
N PRO A 189 -4.44 15.96 3.77
CA PRO A 189 -5.28 17.12 4.07
C PRO A 189 -6.33 16.84 5.14
N LYS A 190 -6.72 17.88 5.88
CA LYS A 190 -7.88 17.82 6.80
C LYS A 190 -9.21 17.59 6.06
N ASN A 191 -9.28 18.01 4.80
CA ASN A 191 -10.37 17.74 3.88
C ASN A 191 -9.90 16.79 2.78
N ILE A 192 -10.45 15.59 2.74
CA ILE A 192 -10.09 14.50 1.81
C ILE A 192 -10.24 14.93 0.34
N ASN A 193 -11.17 15.84 0.03
CA ASN A 193 -11.34 16.36 -1.34
C ASN A 193 -10.09 17.09 -1.86
N ASN A 194 -9.19 17.52 -0.97
CA ASN A 194 -7.94 18.18 -1.33
C ASN A 194 -6.78 17.21 -1.61
N ILE A 195 -6.96 15.88 -1.50
CA ILE A 195 -5.88 14.91 -1.77
C ILE A 195 -5.34 15.07 -3.20
N ILE A 196 -6.25 15.16 -4.19
CA ILE A 196 -5.87 15.32 -5.60
C ILE A 196 -5.21 16.69 -5.87
N PRO A 197 -5.81 17.82 -5.47
CA PRO A 197 -5.16 19.13 -5.60
C PRO A 197 -3.78 19.22 -4.93
N MET A 198 -3.63 18.72 -3.70
CA MET A 198 -2.41 18.90 -2.92
C MET A 198 -1.27 17.99 -3.36
N ASN A 199 -1.57 16.77 -3.82
CA ASN A 199 -0.54 15.80 -4.20
C ASN A 199 -0.39 15.72 -5.71
N TYR A 200 -1.43 15.27 -6.41
CA TYR A 200 -1.37 14.96 -7.83
C TYR A 200 -1.25 16.20 -8.71
N ASN A 201 -2.08 17.23 -8.48
CA ASN A 201 -1.99 18.47 -9.26
C ASN A 201 -0.70 19.24 -8.97
N HIS A 202 -0.20 19.17 -7.74
CA HIS A 202 1.10 19.73 -7.37
C HIS A 202 2.25 19.01 -8.09
N LEU A 203 2.27 17.67 -8.08
CA LEU A 203 3.24 16.89 -8.85
C LEU A 203 3.17 17.25 -10.34
N TRP A 204 1.97 17.28 -10.92
CA TRP A 204 1.75 17.69 -12.30
C TRP A 204 2.31 19.09 -12.58
N LYS A 205 2.03 20.09 -11.74
CA LYS A 205 2.55 21.46 -11.88
C LYS A 205 4.08 21.50 -11.88
N ASN A 206 4.72 20.68 -11.06
CA ASN A 206 6.17 20.59 -11.01
C ASN A 206 6.73 19.87 -12.25
N MET A 207 6.10 18.78 -12.68
CA MET A 207 6.52 18.03 -13.88
C MET A 207 6.29 18.81 -15.16
N SER A 208 5.19 19.57 -15.27
CA SER A 208 4.89 20.40 -16.45
C SER A 208 5.93 21.50 -16.63
N LYS A 209 6.40 22.12 -15.55
CA LYS A 209 7.53 23.06 -15.58
C LYS A 209 8.84 22.37 -15.98
N GLN A 210 9.10 21.16 -15.45
CA GLN A 210 10.31 20.40 -15.77
C GLN A 210 10.37 20.01 -17.25
N ILE A 211 9.28 19.50 -17.83
CA ILE A 211 9.28 19.11 -19.26
C ILE A 211 9.44 20.31 -20.19
N ILE A 212 8.96 21.51 -19.82
CA ILE A 212 9.22 22.73 -20.61
C ILE A 212 10.72 23.05 -20.62
N SER A 213 11.37 23.01 -19.45
CA SER A 213 12.82 23.21 -19.33
C SER A 213 13.62 22.15 -20.07
N TRP A 214 13.25 20.87 -19.91
CA TRP A 214 13.90 19.75 -20.59
C TRP A 214 13.65 19.72 -22.09
N GLY A 215 12.51 20.22 -22.57
CA GLY A 215 12.24 20.34 -24.00
C GLY A 215 13.27 21.18 -24.73
N LYS A 216 13.87 22.18 -24.05
CA LYS A 216 14.98 22.99 -24.58
C LYS A 216 16.31 22.21 -24.64
N LYS A 217 16.53 21.27 -23.73
CA LYS A 217 17.80 20.52 -23.58
C LYS A 217 17.84 19.24 -24.40
N PHE A 218 16.75 18.48 -24.38
CA PHE A 218 16.64 17.17 -25.05
C PHE A 218 15.80 17.33 -26.31
N ARG A 219 16.43 17.20 -27.48
CA ARG A 219 15.78 17.41 -28.78
C ARG A 219 15.23 16.13 -29.39
N ASP A 220 15.86 14.98 -29.12
CA ASP A 220 15.45 13.71 -29.72
C ASP A 220 14.34 13.01 -28.91
N ILE A 221 13.50 12.26 -29.63
CA ILE A 221 12.35 11.53 -29.08
C ILE A 221 12.81 10.43 -28.12
N SER A 222 13.91 9.74 -28.44
CA SER A 222 14.42 8.62 -27.65
C SER A 222 14.84 9.06 -26.25
N SER A 223 15.60 10.14 -26.12
CA SER A 223 15.98 10.74 -24.85
C SER A 223 14.77 11.20 -24.05
N ARG A 224 13.79 11.84 -24.69
CA ARG A 224 12.55 12.25 -24.02
C ARG A 224 11.75 11.05 -23.50
N LEU A 225 11.67 9.97 -24.26
CA LEU A 225 11.05 8.72 -23.81
C LEU A 225 11.80 8.10 -22.63
N LYS A 226 13.14 8.07 -22.67
CA LYS A 226 13.96 7.58 -21.55
C LYS A 226 13.73 8.40 -20.28
N ILE A 227 13.70 9.73 -20.39
CA ILE A 227 13.40 10.63 -19.26
C ILE A 227 11.97 10.40 -18.74
N TYR A 228 11.00 10.21 -19.64
CA TYR A 228 9.64 9.89 -19.23
C TYR A 228 9.61 8.61 -18.37
N LYS A 229 10.22 7.53 -18.87
CA LYS A 229 10.28 6.24 -18.17
C LYS A 229 11.07 6.30 -16.84
N MET A 230 12.20 7.00 -16.81
CA MET A 230 13.14 6.97 -15.69
C MET A 230 12.90 8.04 -14.61
N LYS A 231 12.33 9.19 -14.97
CA LYS A 231 12.21 10.34 -14.04
C LYS A 231 10.78 10.78 -13.77
N ILE A 232 9.90 10.70 -14.77
CA ILE A 232 8.51 11.19 -14.64
C ILE A 232 7.60 10.07 -14.14
N LEU A 233 7.57 8.94 -14.83
CA LEU A 233 6.69 7.81 -14.49
C LEU A 233 6.86 7.33 -13.03
N PRO A 234 8.08 7.15 -12.47
CA PRO A 234 8.23 6.67 -11.10
C PRO A 234 7.62 7.60 -10.05
N LYS A 235 7.61 8.93 -10.29
CA LYS A 235 7.00 9.90 -9.38
C LYS A 235 5.48 9.79 -9.36
N PHE A 236 4.86 9.54 -10.51
CA PHE A 236 3.42 9.28 -10.59
C PHE A 236 3.07 7.92 -10.00
N LEU A 237 3.85 6.87 -10.31
CA LEU A 237 3.68 5.54 -9.75
C LEU A 237 3.75 5.52 -8.22
N PHE A 238 4.63 6.33 -7.63
CA PHE A 238 4.67 6.51 -6.18
C PHE A 238 3.31 6.97 -5.66
N LEU A 239 2.74 8.05 -6.21
CA LEU A 239 1.43 8.55 -5.77
C LEU A 239 0.30 7.55 -6.04
N PHE A 240 0.27 6.90 -7.21
CA PHE A 240 -0.76 5.91 -7.55
C PHE A 240 -0.81 4.75 -6.56
N GLN A 241 0.35 4.36 -6.03
CA GLN A 241 0.47 3.27 -5.05
C GLN A 241 0.19 3.70 -3.61
N THR A 242 0.52 4.95 -3.25
CA THR A 242 0.36 5.46 -1.87
C THR A 242 -1.01 6.08 -1.62
N LEU A 243 -1.65 6.64 -2.66
CA LEU A 243 -2.92 7.35 -2.57
C LEU A 243 -3.93 6.75 -3.57
N PRO A 244 -4.55 5.60 -3.25
CA PRO A 244 -5.52 4.91 -4.11
C PRO A 244 -6.89 5.62 -4.14
N VAL A 245 -6.89 6.88 -4.59
CA VAL A 245 -8.10 7.70 -4.74
C VAL A 245 -8.56 7.70 -6.20
N ASN A 246 -9.86 7.90 -6.42
CA ASN A 246 -10.43 8.00 -7.76
C ASN A 246 -9.97 9.28 -8.47
N ILE A 247 -9.06 9.15 -9.44
CA ILE A 247 -8.57 10.29 -10.23
C ILE A 247 -9.50 10.50 -11.42
N PRO A 248 -10.03 11.72 -11.64
CA PRO A 248 -10.87 12.01 -12.79
C PRO A 248 -10.18 11.65 -14.11
N ILE A 249 -10.85 10.86 -14.96
CA ILE A 249 -10.24 10.37 -16.21
C ILE A 249 -9.82 11.51 -17.16
N ASN A 250 -10.54 12.63 -17.14
CA ASN A 250 -10.20 13.82 -17.93
C ASN A 250 -8.86 14.43 -17.50
N LEU A 251 -8.52 14.33 -16.21
CA LEU A 251 -7.26 14.81 -15.67
C LEU A 251 -6.10 13.91 -16.11
N LEU A 252 -6.26 12.59 -16.04
CA LEU A 252 -5.27 11.63 -16.55
C LEU A 252 -5.03 11.81 -18.05
N LYS A 253 -6.11 11.92 -18.85
CA LYS A 253 -6.03 12.20 -20.30
C LYS A 253 -5.28 13.51 -20.59
N LYS A 254 -5.52 14.56 -19.81
CA LYS A 254 -4.82 15.85 -19.95
C LYS A 254 -3.31 15.70 -19.73
N TRP A 255 -2.90 14.96 -18.70
CA TRP A 255 -1.49 14.71 -18.43
C TRP A 255 -0.84 13.85 -19.51
N ASP A 256 -1.47 12.73 -19.88
CA ASP A 256 -0.99 11.84 -20.96
C ASP A 256 -0.82 12.60 -22.28
N ASN A 257 -1.82 13.41 -22.67
CA ASN A 257 -1.73 14.25 -23.88
C ASN A 257 -0.60 15.27 -23.83
N SER A 258 -0.31 15.82 -22.65
CA SER A 258 0.76 16.81 -22.50
C SER A 258 2.14 16.17 -22.56
N PHE A 259 2.33 15.02 -21.91
CA PHE A 259 3.59 14.25 -22.02
C PHE A 259 3.79 13.72 -23.43
N LYS A 260 2.72 13.24 -24.08
CA LYS A 260 2.76 12.84 -25.50
C LYS A 260 3.19 13.99 -26.41
N LYS A 261 2.59 15.18 -26.24
CA LYS A 261 2.97 16.38 -26.99
C LYS A 261 4.45 16.72 -26.80
N TRP A 262 4.93 16.65 -25.55
CA TRP A 262 6.33 16.92 -25.22
C TRP A 262 7.29 15.89 -25.85
N VAL A 263 7.00 14.59 -25.72
CA VAL A 263 7.84 13.53 -26.30
C VAL A 263 7.93 13.66 -27.82
N VAL A 264 6.79 13.84 -28.50
CA VAL A 264 6.73 13.94 -29.97
C VAL A 264 7.36 15.25 -30.49
N GLY A 265 7.36 16.32 -29.69
CA GLY A 265 8.05 17.56 -30.03
C GLY A 265 7.32 18.50 -30.98
N GLY A 266 5.99 18.54 -30.97
CA GLY A 266 5.22 19.40 -31.89
C GLY A 266 3.84 19.85 -31.39
N ASN A 267 3.18 20.73 -32.14
CA ASN A 267 1.86 21.27 -31.80
C ASN A 267 0.67 20.37 -32.18
N LYS A 268 0.86 19.38 -33.07
CA LYS A 268 -0.19 18.44 -33.49
C LYS A 268 0.19 17.01 -33.10
N ASN A 269 -0.63 16.40 -32.23
CA ASN A 269 -0.53 14.99 -31.82
C ASN A 269 -0.90 14.06 -33.00
N ARG A 270 0.00 13.84 -33.97
CA ARG A 270 -0.31 13.01 -35.16
C ARG A 270 -0.06 11.51 -34.98
N ILE A 271 0.65 11.07 -33.93
CA ILE A 271 0.89 9.64 -33.70
C ILE A 271 -0.34 8.97 -33.06
N ALA A 272 -0.79 7.86 -33.63
CA ALA A 272 -1.87 7.06 -33.08
C ALA A 272 -1.49 6.52 -31.68
N ASN A 273 -2.47 6.43 -30.76
CA ASN A 273 -2.22 5.94 -29.39
C ASN A 273 -1.64 4.51 -29.37
N PHE A 274 -2.11 3.64 -30.27
CA PHE A 274 -1.55 2.30 -30.45
C PHE A 274 -0.05 2.33 -30.79
N LEU A 275 0.39 3.18 -31.72
CA LEU A 275 1.81 3.27 -32.07
C LEU A 275 2.66 3.89 -30.96
N TYR A 276 2.06 4.79 -30.16
CA TYR A 276 2.76 5.50 -29.10
C TYR A 276 2.95 4.66 -27.83
N TYR A 277 1.90 3.98 -27.37
CA TYR A 277 1.92 3.29 -26.07
C TYR A 277 2.30 1.80 -26.13
N SER A 278 2.02 1.11 -27.25
CA SER A 278 2.31 -0.33 -27.38
C SER A 278 3.81 -0.62 -27.33
N LYS A 279 4.16 -1.88 -27.01
CA LYS A 279 5.53 -2.32 -26.71
C LYS A 279 6.55 -2.05 -27.83
N GLN A 280 7.78 -1.72 -27.43
CA GLN A 280 8.89 -1.47 -28.37
C GLN A 280 9.26 -2.71 -29.18
N GLU A 281 9.12 -3.90 -28.60
CA GLU A 281 9.32 -5.20 -29.26
C GLU A 281 8.44 -5.37 -30.51
N LEU A 282 7.27 -4.72 -30.55
CA LEU A 282 6.35 -4.74 -31.71
C LEU A 282 6.66 -3.62 -32.73
N GLY A 283 7.87 -3.05 -32.68
CA GLY A 283 8.29 -1.90 -33.50
C GLY A 283 7.57 -0.60 -33.16
N LYS A 284 6.99 -0.47 -31.95
CA LYS A 284 6.25 0.71 -31.47
C LYS A 284 7.11 1.55 -30.51
N TRP A 285 6.60 2.66 -30.00
CA TRP A 285 7.41 3.56 -29.17
C TRP A 285 7.51 3.14 -27.70
N GLY A 286 6.56 2.35 -27.19
CA GLY A 286 6.48 1.90 -25.80
C GLY A 286 6.51 3.03 -24.79
N ALA A 287 5.86 4.15 -25.10
CA ALA A 287 5.71 5.24 -24.15
C ALA A 287 4.76 4.84 -23.00
N PRO A 288 4.98 5.33 -21.77
CA PRO A 288 4.04 5.10 -20.68
C PRO A 288 2.69 5.79 -20.89
N SER A 289 1.59 5.09 -20.60
CA SER A 289 0.29 5.70 -20.30
C SER A 289 0.08 5.81 -18.80
N LEU A 290 0.00 7.04 -18.27
CA LEU A 290 -0.28 7.27 -16.86
C LEU A 290 -1.66 6.73 -16.47
N GLY A 291 -2.65 6.85 -17.36
CA GLY A 291 -3.99 6.30 -17.11
C GLY A 291 -3.98 4.80 -16.88
N LEU A 292 -3.30 4.04 -17.74
CA LEU A 292 -3.21 2.58 -17.60
C LEU A 292 -2.31 2.16 -16.43
N TYR A 293 -1.21 2.89 -16.15
CA TYR A 293 -0.39 2.62 -14.97
C TYR A 293 -1.12 2.92 -13.66
N TYR A 294 -1.95 3.96 -13.62
CA TYR A 294 -2.83 4.25 -12.50
C TYR A 294 -3.80 3.08 -12.27
N GLU A 295 -4.52 2.66 -13.31
CA GLU A 295 -5.47 1.54 -13.22
C GLU A 295 -4.78 0.23 -12.81
N ALA A 296 -3.63 -0.08 -13.41
CA ALA A 296 -2.80 -1.23 -13.02
C ALA A 296 -2.41 -1.18 -11.54
N SER A 297 -2.03 0.00 -11.02
CA SER A 297 -1.70 0.16 -9.60
C SER A 297 -2.89 -0.13 -8.68
N GLN A 298 -4.10 0.26 -9.08
CA GLN A 298 -5.31 -0.04 -8.29
C GLN A 298 -5.68 -1.53 -8.35
N LEU A 299 -5.46 -2.19 -9.49
CA LEU A 299 -5.69 -3.64 -9.62
C LEU A 299 -4.69 -4.47 -8.81
N VAL A 300 -3.43 -4.02 -8.69
CA VAL A 300 -2.47 -4.64 -7.76
C VAL A 300 -2.94 -4.53 -6.32
N ARG A 301 -3.42 -3.35 -5.90
CA ARG A 301 -3.98 -3.17 -4.55
C ARG A 301 -5.23 -4.02 -4.32
N LEU A 302 -6.04 -4.23 -5.37
CA LEU A 302 -7.17 -5.14 -5.28
C LEU A 302 -6.73 -6.59 -5.07
N LEU A 303 -5.66 -7.05 -5.73
CA LEU A 303 -5.10 -8.38 -5.46
C LEU A 303 -4.67 -8.53 -4.01
N GLU A 304 -4.00 -7.53 -3.43
CA GLU A 304 -3.64 -7.57 -2.01
C GLU A 304 -4.90 -7.59 -1.11
N PHE A 305 -5.92 -6.79 -1.45
CA PHE A 305 -7.19 -6.74 -0.73
C PHE A 305 -7.92 -8.10 -0.71
N GLU A 306 -7.78 -8.89 -1.79
CA GLU A 306 -8.41 -10.19 -1.92
C GLU A 306 -7.57 -11.35 -1.39
N LEU A 307 -6.28 -11.38 -1.74
CA LEU A 307 -5.38 -12.52 -1.45
C LEU A 307 -4.75 -12.43 -0.06
N GLU A 308 -4.68 -11.25 0.54
CA GLU A 308 -3.90 -11.00 1.76
C GLU A 308 -4.79 -10.43 2.89
N GLY A 309 -5.90 -11.13 3.17
CA GLY A 309 -6.90 -10.72 4.17
C GLY A 309 -6.39 -10.53 5.60
N SER A 310 -5.18 -11.04 5.92
CA SER A 310 -4.53 -10.84 7.22
C SER A 310 -3.88 -9.46 7.37
N LYS A 311 -3.65 -8.72 6.28
CA LYS A 311 -3.06 -7.38 6.36
C LYS A 311 -4.01 -6.41 7.05
N LYS A 312 -3.50 -5.67 8.04
CA LYS A 312 -4.28 -4.72 8.86
C LYS A 312 -5.08 -3.71 8.04
N TRP A 313 -4.49 -3.14 6.98
CA TRP A 313 -5.19 -2.16 6.14
C TRP A 313 -6.37 -2.79 5.38
N VAL A 314 -6.27 -4.06 4.98
CA VAL A 314 -7.34 -4.81 4.30
C VAL A 314 -8.51 -5.01 5.25
N GLN A 315 -8.23 -5.41 6.50
CA GLN A 315 -9.24 -5.54 7.55
C GLN A 315 -9.95 -4.22 7.82
N ILE A 316 -9.20 -3.12 7.96
CA ILE A 316 -9.74 -1.76 8.13
C ILE A 316 -10.68 -1.40 6.97
N GLU A 317 -10.26 -1.61 5.72
CA GLU A 317 -11.08 -1.28 4.54
C GLU A 317 -12.34 -2.16 4.43
N LYS A 318 -12.24 -3.46 4.72
CA LYS A 318 -13.38 -4.39 4.73
C LYS A 318 -14.40 -4.00 5.79
N GLU A 319 -13.94 -3.70 7.01
CA GLU A 319 -14.82 -3.31 8.11
C GLU A 319 -15.43 -1.92 7.90
N ALA A 320 -14.64 -0.93 7.44
CA ALA A 320 -15.14 0.43 7.21
C ALA A 320 -16.26 0.49 6.15
N ASN A 321 -16.19 -0.40 5.15
CA ASN A 321 -17.15 -0.48 4.06
C ASN A 321 -18.18 -1.60 4.21
N ASN A 322 -18.19 -2.34 5.34
CA ASN A 322 -19.02 -3.54 5.53
C ASN A 322 -18.92 -4.52 4.36
N TRP A 323 -17.72 -4.66 3.77
CA TRP A 323 -17.47 -5.55 2.65
C TRP A 323 -17.40 -7.00 3.18
N LEU A 324 -18.56 -7.65 3.19
CA LEU A 324 -18.78 -9.03 3.65
C LEU A 324 -18.98 -10.02 2.49
N LYS A 325 -19.06 -9.53 1.24
CA LYS A 325 -18.97 -10.41 0.07
C LYS A 325 -17.55 -10.95 0.01
N GLY A 326 -17.38 -12.20 -0.46
CA GLY A 326 -16.07 -12.81 -0.73
C GLY A 326 -15.27 -12.02 -1.78
N THR A 327 -14.51 -12.70 -2.64
CA THR A 327 -13.60 -11.96 -3.51
C THR A 327 -14.30 -11.32 -4.70
N SER A 328 -14.02 -10.03 -4.92
CA SER A 328 -14.42 -9.27 -6.10
C SER A 328 -13.96 -9.89 -7.43
N MET A 329 -12.93 -10.72 -7.37
CA MET A 329 -12.36 -11.41 -8.54
C MET A 329 -12.94 -12.80 -8.80
N GLY A 330 -13.76 -13.36 -7.89
CA GLY A 330 -14.47 -14.63 -8.11
C GLY A 330 -15.90 -14.46 -8.63
N GLU A 331 -16.53 -13.32 -8.34
CA GLU A 331 -17.90 -13.00 -8.76
C GLU A 331 -17.98 -11.66 -9.49
N ARG A 332 -18.92 -11.54 -10.44
CA ARG A 332 -19.13 -10.29 -11.18
C ARG A 332 -19.67 -9.20 -10.25
N ILE A 333 -19.09 -8.01 -10.31
CA ILE A 333 -19.53 -6.85 -9.51
C ILE A 333 -20.42 -5.91 -10.33
N ASP A 334 -21.56 -5.56 -9.74
CA ASP A 334 -22.54 -4.66 -10.30
C ASP A 334 -22.52 -3.25 -9.68
N ILE A 335 -23.23 -2.31 -10.33
CA ILE A 335 -23.27 -0.90 -9.86
C ILE A 335 -23.89 -0.85 -8.45
N LYS A 336 -24.86 -1.74 -8.17
CA LYS A 336 -25.55 -1.82 -6.88
C LYS A 336 -24.58 -2.13 -5.74
N ASP A 337 -23.57 -2.96 -5.98
CA ASP A 337 -22.57 -3.33 -4.97
C ASP A 337 -21.70 -2.13 -4.56
N LEU A 338 -21.39 -1.24 -5.52
CA LEU A 338 -20.59 -0.05 -5.26
C LEU A 338 -21.34 1.02 -4.46
N LYS A 339 -22.69 1.05 -4.51
CA LYS A 339 -23.50 2.06 -3.82
C LYS A 339 -23.38 2.01 -2.30
N ASN A 340 -23.05 0.85 -1.74
CA ASN A 340 -22.94 0.64 -0.30
C ASN A 340 -21.55 0.99 0.26
N ILE A 341 -20.58 1.23 -0.62
CA ILE A 341 -19.20 1.57 -0.24
C ILE A 341 -19.14 3.06 0.02
N LYS A 342 -18.78 3.43 1.26
CA LYS A 342 -18.92 4.81 1.74
C LYS A 342 -17.85 5.74 1.18
N ALA A 343 -16.59 5.28 1.13
CA ALA A 343 -15.44 6.01 0.60
C ALA A 343 -14.18 5.13 0.71
N GLY A 344 -13.06 5.64 0.17
CA GLY A 344 -11.73 5.10 0.41
C GLY A 344 -11.16 4.27 -0.75
N PRO A 345 -9.97 3.67 -0.54
CA PRO A 345 -9.30 2.77 -1.48
C PRO A 345 -10.24 1.74 -2.10
N CYS A 346 -11.10 1.10 -1.29
CA CYS A 346 -12.00 0.04 -1.73
C CYS A 346 -12.89 0.46 -2.90
N LEU A 347 -13.51 1.65 -2.82
CA LEU A 347 -14.37 2.16 -3.90
C LEU A 347 -13.58 2.36 -5.21
N THR A 348 -12.38 2.94 -5.10
CA THR A 348 -11.51 3.20 -6.25
C THR A 348 -11.13 1.90 -6.95
N MET A 349 -10.62 0.93 -6.19
CA MET A 349 -10.15 -0.36 -6.70
C MET A 349 -11.28 -1.12 -7.39
N LEU A 350 -12.44 -1.23 -6.74
CA LEU A 350 -13.58 -1.98 -7.26
C LEU A 350 -14.23 -1.29 -8.48
N SER A 351 -14.22 0.04 -8.52
CA SER A 351 -14.70 0.79 -9.70
C SER A 351 -13.82 0.52 -10.93
N ILE A 352 -12.50 0.43 -10.73
CA ILE A 352 -11.55 0.09 -11.80
C ILE A 352 -11.68 -1.38 -12.19
N TRP A 353 -11.83 -2.28 -11.23
CA TRP A 353 -12.10 -3.68 -11.53
C TRP A 353 -13.37 -3.86 -12.35
N LYS A 354 -14.45 -3.17 -11.97
CA LYS A 354 -15.71 -3.19 -12.72
C LYS A 354 -15.53 -2.81 -14.20
N LYS A 355 -14.65 -1.85 -14.50
CA LYS A 355 -14.31 -1.43 -15.87
C LYS A 355 -13.65 -2.57 -16.66
N TRP A 356 -12.83 -3.40 -16.00
CA TRP A 356 -11.97 -4.39 -16.64
C TRP A 356 -12.47 -5.84 -16.56
N GLN A 357 -13.36 -6.17 -15.62
CA GLN A 357 -13.80 -7.55 -15.33
C GLN A 357 -14.33 -8.31 -16.55
N THR A 358 -15.02 -7.64 -17.49
CA THR A 358 -15.56 -8.27 -18.71
C THR A 358 -14.48 -8.58 -19.74
N LYS A 359 -13.45 -7.74 -19.82
CA LYS A 359 -12.32 -7.91 -20.74
C LYS A 359 -11.28 -8.89 -20.21
N LEU A 360 -11.12 -8.95 -18.90
CA LEU A 360 -10.12 -9.81 -18.26
C LEU A 360 -10.55 -11.27 -18.22
N GLN A 361 -11.87 -11.55 -18.20
CA GLN A 361 -12.51 -12.87 -18.17
C GLN A 361 -11.96 -13.81 -17.08
N ILE A 362 -12.80 -14.25 -16.15
CA ILE A 362 -12.40 -15.30 -15.19
C ILE A 362 -12.75 -16.64 -15.84
N ASN A 363 -11.73 -17.46 -16.18
CA ASN A 363 -11.95 -18.82 -16.67
C ASN A 363 -11.55 -19.89 -15.65
N LYS A 364 -10.58 -19.64 -14.75
CA LYS A 364 -10.18 -20.59 -13.70
C LYS A 364 -10.32 -19.98 -12.30
N ILE A 365 -10.93 -20.74 -11.38
CA ILE A 365 -11.18 -20.35 -9.98
C ILE A 365 -10.14 -20.95 -9.03
N ASP A 366 -9.41 -21.94 -9.53
CA ASP A 366 -8.29 -22.63 -8.89
C ASP A 366 -7.38 -21.70 -8.04
N PRO A 367 -6.87 -20.57 -8.57
CA PRO A 367 -5.90 -19.78 -7.81
C PRO A 367 -6.53 -18.83 -6.77
N LEU A 368 -7.86 -18.74 -6.67
CA LEU A 368 -8.54 -17.85 -5.73
C LEU A 368 -8.47 -18.40 -4.29
N PRO A 369 -8.35 -17.53 -3.26
CA PRO A 369 -8.36 -17.94 -1.86
C PRO A 369 -9.67 -18.62 -1.51
N LEU A 370 -9.61 -19.59 -0.60
CA LEU A 370 -10.77 -20.34 -0.14
C LEU A 370 -11.86 -19.44 0.46
N GLU A 371 -11.45 -18.31 1.07
CA GLU A 371 -12.30 -17.26 1.64
C GLU A 371 -13.22 -16.62 0.60
N THR A 372 -12.90 -16.74 -0.68
CA THR A 372 -13.80 -16.32 -1.76
C THR A 372 -15.16 -16.99 -1.66
N LEU A 373 -15.23 -18.22 -1.14
CA LEU A 373 -16.46 -18.99 -0.98
C LEU A 373 -17.25 -18.60 0.28
N GLU A 374 -16.68 -17.77 1.17
CA GLU A 374 -17.35 -17.31 2.40
C GLU A 374 -18.66 -16.59 2.09
N ASN A 375 -19.63 -16.77 2.99
CA ASN A 375 -20.89 -16.05 3.00
C ASN A 375 -21.16 -15.54 4.42
N LYS A 376 -22.27 -14.81 4.62
CA LYS A 376 -22.71 -14.32 5.92
C LYS A 376 -22.92 -15.43 6.96
N ASP A 377 -23.14 -16.66 6.52
CA ASP A 377 -23.35 -17.83 7.38
C ASP A 377 -22.11 -18.15 8.23
N LYS A 378 -22.34 -18.40 9.52
CA LYS A 378 -21.30 -18.74 10.51
C LYS A 378 -20.73 -20.14 10.26
N THR A 379 -21.52 -21.07 9.73
CA THR A 379 -21.09 -22.45 9.43
C THR A 379 -20.04 -22.48 8.32
N PHE A 380 -20.23 -21.68 7.26
CA PHE A 380 -19.25 -21.52 6.16
C PHE A 380 -17.92 -20.93 6.64
N ARG A 381 -17.96 -19.96 7.57
CA ARG A 381 -16.74 -19.38 8.14
C ARG A 381 -15.96 -20.40 8.98
N ASN A 382 -16.66 -21.27 9.71
CA ASN A 382 -16.02 -22.31 10.52
C ASN A 382 -15.33 -23.38 9.66
N ILE A 383 -15.99 -23.86 8.59
CA ILE A 383 -15.38 -24.85 7.69
C ILE A 383 -14.20 -24.26 6.90
N ILE A 384 -14.29 -23.02 6.43
CA ILE A 384 -13.18 -22.35 5.71
C ILE A 384 -11.99 -22.12 6.64
N LYS A 385 -12.25 -21.78 7.91
CA LYS A 385 -11.20 -21.70 8.93
C LYS A 385 -10.52 -23.05 9.17
N ALA A 386 -11.30 -24.12 9.34
CA ALA A 386 -10.77 -25.47 9.55
C ALA A 386 -9.95 -25.97 8.35
N LEU A 387 -10.44 -25.75 7.12
CA LEU A 387 -9.75 -26.10 5.89
C LEU A 387 -8.38 -25.39 5.78
N LYS A 388 -8.32 -24.10 6.12
CA LYS A 388 -7.07 -23.34 6.15
C LYS A 388 -6.06 -23.83 7.16
N GLU A 389 -6.52 -24.15 8.38
CA GLU A 389 -5.68 -24.71 9.43
C GLU A 389 -5.07 -26.05 8.98
N ASN A 390 -5.77 -26.78 8.11
CA ASN A 390 -5.34 -28.04 7.50
C ASN A 390 -4.66 -27.88 6.13
N GLY A 391 -4.19 -26.67 5.80
CA GLY A 391 -3.36 -26.42 4.62
C GLY A 391 -4.11 -26.20 3.30
N ILE A 392 -5.45 -26.23 3.29
CA ILE A 392 -6.28 -25.90 2.13
C ILE A 392 -6.51 -24.38 2.12
N LYS A 393 -5.81 -23.66 1.25
CA LYS A 393 -5.80 -22.19 1.24
C LYS A 393 -6.50 -21.60 0.01
N ARG A 394 -6.64 -22.38 -1.05
CA ARG A 394 -7.21 -21.97 -2.34
C ARG A 394 -8.37 -22.86 -2.74
N ILE A 395 -9.18 -22.38 -3.69
CA ILE A 395 -10.28 -23.19 -4.25
C ILE A 395 -9.71 -24.36 -5.08
N GLY A 396 -8.55 -24.19 -5.71
CA GLY A 396 -7.83 -25.27 -6.39
C GLY A 396 -7.40 -26.41 -5.49
N ASP A 397 -7.08 -26.13 -4.23
CA ASP A 397 -6.72 -27.15 -3.24
C ASP A 397 -7.92 -28.08 -2.93
N LEU A 398 -9.14 -27.68 -3.31
CA LEU A 398 -10.36 -28.50 -3.24
C LEU A 398 -10.55 -29.40 -4.45
N MET A 399 -9.65 -29.34 -5.44
CA MET A 399 -9.76 -30.08 -6.69
C MET A 399 -8.76 -31.23 -6.74
N ASP A 400 -9.13 -32.31 -7.42
CA ASP A 400 -8.22 -33.38 -7.76
C ASP A 400 -7.36 -33.03 -9.00
N PRO A 401 -6.37 -33.87 -9.38
CA PRO A 401 -5.53 -33.60 -10.55
C PRO A 401 -6.29 -33.47 -11.88
N ASN A 402 -7.53 -33.95 -11.95
CA ASN A 402 -8.42 -33.85 -13.11
C ASN A 402 -9.31 -32.58 -13.04
N GLY A 403 -9.13 -31.74 -12.03
CA GLY A 403 -9.89 -30.51 -11.83
C GLY A 403 -11.32 -30.75 -11.31
N GLU A 404 -11.64 -31.94 -10.79
CA GLU A 404 -12.92 -32.23 -10.14
C GLU A 404 -12.87 -31.93 -8.64
N ILE A 405 -13.98 -31.46 -8.06
CA ILE A 405 -14.01 -31.19 -6.62
C ILE A 405 -13.89 -32.48 -5.82
N LEU A 406 -13.01 -32.47 -4.83
CA LEU A 406 -12.76 -33.59 -3.92
C LEU A 406 -14.07 -34.05 -3.28
N LYS A 407 -14.34 -35.36 -3.31
CA LYS A 407 -15.49 -35.92 -2.59
C LYS A 407 -15.29 -35.79 -1.08
N TRP A 408 -16.41 -35.78 -0.32
CA TRP A 408 -16.40 -35.65 1.14
C TRP A 408 -15.43 -36.63 1.82
N ASP A 409 -15.37 -37.88 1.36
CA ASP A 409 -14.49 -38.91 1.93
C ASP A 409 -13.01 -38.55 1.89
N LYS A 410 -12.58 -37.74 0.92
CA LYS A 410 -11.17 -37.32 0.76
C LYS A 410 -10.82 -36.06 1.56
N ILE A 411 -11.81 -35.32 2.07
CA ILE A 411 -11.60 -34.01 2.72
C ILE A 411 -12.21 -33.90 4.12
N LYS A 412 -13.01 -34.88 4.56
CA LYS A 412 -13.69 -34.90 5.86
C LYS A 412 -12.76 -34.64 7.05
N ASP A 413 -11.53 -35.17 7.01
CA ASP A 413 -10.54 -35.01 8.08
C ASP A 413 -10.00 -33.58 8.17
N LYS A 414 -10.07 -32.82 7.08
CA LYS A 414 -9.65 -31.41 6.99
C LYS A 414 -10.78 -30.42 7.27
N CYS A 415 -12.04 -30.88 7.16
CA CYS A 415 -13.24 -30.06 7.36
C CYS A 415 -13.70 -29.99 8.82
N GLY A 416 -13.21 -30.85 9.72
CA GLY A 416 -13.68 -30.98 11.09
C GLY A 416 -15.00 -31.76 11.21
N GLN A 417 -15.24 -32.37 12.39
CA GLN A 417 -16.42 -33.22 12.63
C GLN A 417 -17.74 -32.43 12.48
N GLY A 418 -18.74 -33.02 11.81
CA GLY A 418 -20.10 -32.46 11.68
C GLY A 418 -20.30 -31.41 10.58
N ASN A 419 -19.27 -31.07 9.79
CA ASN A 419 -19.33 -30.00 8.79
C ASN A 419 -19.77 -30.45 7.37
N TRP A 420 -20.40 -31.63 7.23
CA TRP A 420 -20.75 -32.20 5.92
C TRP A 420 -21.73 -31.32 5.11
N ILE A 421 -22.71 -30.69 5.78
CA ILE A 421 -23.68 -29.78 5.13
C ILE A 421 -22.96 -28.53 4.62
N ALA A 422 -22.06 -27.97 5.43
CA ALA A 422 -21.27 -26.81 5.06
C ALA A 422 -20.32 -27.14 3.88
N TRP A 423 -19.76 -28.36 3.87
CA TRP A 423 -18.99 -28.87 2.73
C TRP A 423 -19.83 -29.00 1.46
N LEU A 424 -21.05 -29.53 1.56
CA LEU A 424 -21.95 -29.69 0.42
C LEU A 424 -22.27 -28.33 -0.24
N GLY A 425 -22.54 -27.32 0.59
CA GLY A 425 -22.78 -25.95 0.10
C GLY A 425 -21.53 -25.27 -0.47
N LEU A 426 -20.35 -25.53 0.12
CA LEU A 426 -19.08 -24.98 -0.33
C LEU A 426 -18.60 -25.63 -1.63
N SER A 427 -18.69 -26.95 -1.74
CA SER A 427 -18.38 -27.71 -2.96
C SER A 427 -19.33 -27.34 -4.09
N SER A 428 -20.64 -27.20 -3.82
CA SER A 428 -21.61 -26.74 -4.81
C SER A 428 -21.29 -25.34 -5.34
N LYS A 429 -20.87 -24.41 -4.47
CA LYS A 429 -20.42 -23.07 -4.89
C LYS A 429 -19.15 -23.12 -5.74
N ALA A 430 -18.14 -23.87 -5.31
CA ALA A 430 -16.92 -24.05 -6.09
C ALA A 430 -17.23 -24.71 -7.45
N GLN A 431 -18.18 -25.64 -7.50
CA GLN A 431 -18.63 -26.32 -8.73
C GLN A 431 -19.39 -25.35 -9.65
N ALA A 432 -20.28 -24.52 -9.09
CA ALA A 432 -21.01 -23.50 -9.84
C ALA A 432 -20.09 -22.38 -10.37
N MET A 433 -18.99 -22.13 -9.66
CA MET A 433 -17.95 -21.24 -10.13
C MET A 433 -17.20 -21.86 -11.32
N LYS A 434 -16.91 -23.18 -11.32
CA LYS A 434 -16.16 -23.89 -12.39
C LYS A 434 -16.74 -23.57 -13.78
N ARG A 435 -16.03 -22.73 -14.55
CA ARG A 435 -16.39 -22.41 -15.95
C ARG A 435 -15.72 -23.39 -16.91
N ARG A 436 -16.40 -23.68 -18.03
CA ARG A 436 -15.95 -24.60 -19.11
C ARG A 436 -14.49 -24.31 -19.49
N GLU A 437 -13.73 -25.38 -19.73
CA GLU A 437 -12.32 -25.34 -20.12
C GLU A 437 -12.08 -24.42 -21.32
N ALA A 438 -11.68 -23.20 -21.01
CA ALA A 438 -11.00 -22.32 -21.95
C ALA A 438 -9.55 -22.18 -21.47
N GLY A 439 -8.63 -21.95 -22.41
CA GLY A 439 -7.22 -21.73 -22.10
C GLY A 439 -7.00 -20.68 -21.00
N GLU A 440 -5.81 -20.73 -20.39
CA GLU A 440 -5.40 -19.81 -19.31
C GLU A 440 -5.64 -18.34 -19.67
N THR A 441 -6.37 -17.61 -18.83
CA THR A 441 -6.66 -16.19 -19.05
C THR A 441 -5.49 -15.30 -18.63
N PRO A 442 -5.45 -14.03 -19.11
CA PRO A 442 -4.51 -13.05 -18.59
C PRO A 442 -4.59 -12.88 -17.06
N LEU A 443 -5.80 -12.98 -16.48
CA LEU A 443 -6.01 -12.89 -15.05
C LEU A 443 -5.40 -14.10 -14.31
N ASP A 444 -5.64 -15.32 -14.79
CA ASP A 444 -5.07 -16.54 -14.21
C ASP A 444 -3.54 -16.47 -14.13
N ARG A 445 -2.90 -15.95 -15.19
CA ARG A 445 -1.46 -15.72 -15.24
C ARG A 445 -0.99 -14.72 -14.20
N ILE A 446 -1.72 -13.62 -14.02
CA ILE A 446 -1.42 -12.61 -13.02
C ILE A 446 -1.51 -13.18 -11.61
N ILE A 447 -2.59 -13.91 -11.31
CA ILE A 447 -2.79 -14.47 -9.97
C ILE A 447 -1.68 -15.48 -9.68
N ARG A 448 -1.38 -16.40 -10.61
CA ARG A 448 -0.25 -17.34 -10.45
C ARG A 448 1.05 -16.61 -10.17
N ARG A 449 1.36 -15.57 -10.95
CA ARG A 449 2.60 -14.80 -10.76
C ARG A 449 2.65 -14.09 -9.40
N LYS A 450 1.53 -13.53 -8.95
CA LYS A 450 1.40 -12.91 -7.62
C LYS A 450 1.68 -13.90 -6.49
N LEU A 451 1.33 -15.17 -6.68
CA LEU A 451 1.59 -16.23 -5.70
C LEU A 451 3.06 -16.65 -5.66
N GLU A 452 3.80 -16.45 -6.75
CA GLU A 452 5.25 -16.70 -6.82
C GLU A 452 6.08 -15.50 -6.34
N THR A 453 5.64 -14.28 -6.67
CA THR A 453 6.41 -13.06 -6.39
C THR A 453 5.55 -11.79 -6.36
N ASP A 454 5.94 -10.86 -5.49
CA ASP A 454 5.39 -9.50 -5.46
C ASP A 454 6.07 -8.55 -6.47
N LYS A 455 7.19 -8.96 -7.07
CA LYS A 455 8.00 -8.09 -7.91
C LYS A 455 7.36 -7.92 -9.29
N GLY A 456 7.31 -6.66 -9.75
CA GLY A 456 6.91 -6.34 -11.13
C GLY A 456 5.41 -6.44 -11.42
N MET A 457 4.56 -6.63 -10.40
CA MET A 457 3.11 -6.83 -10.59
C MET A 457 2.42 -5.67 -11.33
N ILE A 458 2.82 -4.42 -11.07
CA ILE A 458 2.27 -3.25 -11.80
C ILE A 458 2.60 -3.32 -13.29
N GLY A 459 3.83 -3.73 -13.63
CA GLY A 459 4.25 -3.89 -15.02
C GLY A 459 3.47 -5.00 -15.73
N LEU A 460 3.26 -6.13 -15.04
CA LEU A 460 2.47 -7.24 -15.57
C LEU A 460 1.02 -6.83 -15.83
N TRP A 461 0.38 -6.14 -14.87
CA TRP A 461 -0.96 -5.59 -15.07
C TRP A 461 -0.99 -4.59 -16.22
N TYR A 462 -0.06 -3.65 -16.26
CA TYR A 462 0.04 -2.67 -17.34
C TYR A 462 0.13 -3.33 -18.72
N ASP A 463 0.94 -4.39 -18.85
CA ASP A 463 1.11 -5.15 -20.08
C ASP A 463 -0.17 -5.86 -20.54
N VAL A 464 -0.97 -6.36 -19.60
CA VAL A 464 -2.30 -6.92 -19.92
C VAL A 464 -3.25 -5.79 -20.34
N LEU A 465 -3.31 -4.70 -19.57
CA LEU A 465 -4.21 -3.58 -19.85
C LEU A 465 -3.90 -2.89 -21.18
N ILE A 466 -2.62 -2.70 -21.52
CA ILE A 466 -2.21 -2.07 -22.79
C ILE A 466 -2.62 -2.96 -23.97
N THR A 467 -2.44 -4.28 -23.86
CA THR A 467 -2.82 -5.25 -24.89
C THR A 467 -4.33 -5.24 -25.10
N LEU A 468 -5.12 -5.29 -24.02
CA LEU A 468 -6.60 -5.22 -24.09
C LEU A 468 -7.14 -3.86 -24.54
N THR A 469 -6.33 -2.78 -24.44
CA THR A 469 -6.74 -1.45 -24.89
C THR A 469 -6.44 -1.23 -26.36
N TYR A 470 -5.25 -1.63 -26.82
CA TYR A 470 -4.75 -1.21 -28.13
C TYR A 470 -4.38 -2.35 -29.07
N ASN A 471 -4.26 -3.60 -28.60
CA ASN A 471 -3.89 -4.73 -29.45
C ASN A 471 -5.10 -5.52 -30.00
N THR A 472 -6.19 -4.83 -30.32
CA THR A 472 -7.38 -5.44 -30.92
C THR A 472 -7.18 -5.82 -32.39
N LYS A 473 -6.16 -5.30 -33.09
CA LYS A 473 -5.93 -5.62 -34.50
C LYS A 473 -5.24 -6.96 -34.72
N GLU A 474 -4.28 -7.36 -33.88
CA GLU A 474 -3.72 -8.73 -33.95
C GLU A 474 -4.76 -9.77 -33.56
N MET A 475 -5.56 -9.50 -32.53
CA MET A 475 -6.69 -10.34 -32.13
C MET A 475 -7.76 -10.46 -33.23
N LEU A 476 -8.11 -9.36 -33.92
CA LEU A 476 -8.97 -9.42 -35.11
C LEU A 476 -8.30 -10.16 -36.26
N THR A 477 -6.99 -10.01 -36.47
CA THR A 477 -6.25 -10.69 -37.56
C THR A 477 -6.11 -12.19 -37.28
N GLU A 478 -6.00 -12.60 -36.02
CA GLU A 478 -5.99 -14.01 -35.59
C GLU A 478 -7.38 -14.63 -35.63
N ILE A 479 -8.43 -13.91 -35.22
CA ILE A 479 -9.83 -14.32 -35.43
C ILE A 479 -10.11 -14.48 -36.93
N TRP A 480 -9.68 -13.54 -37.76
CA TRP A 480 -9.85 -13.60 -39.22
C TRP A 480 -9.05 -14.74 -39.87
N LYS A 481 -7.84 -15.03 -39.36
CA LYS A 481 -7.02 -16.18 -39.78
C LYS A 481 -7.63 -17.53 -39.34
N GLN A 482 -8.35 -17.57 -38.22
CA GLN A 482 -9.08 -18.74 -37.76
C GLN A 482 -10.37 -18.97 -38.57
N GLU A 483 -11.12 -17.90 -38.90
CA GLU A 483 -12.28 -17.98 -39.79
C GLU A 483 -11.89 -18.42 -41.22
N LYS A 484 -10.72 -17.98 -41.73
CA LYS A 484 -10.17 -18.43 -43.03
C LYS A 484 -9.72 -19.89 -43.10
N LYS A 485 -9.63 -20.61 -41.97
CA LYS A 485 -9.33 -22.05 -41.93
C LYS A 485 -10.60 -22.91 -41.90
N LEU A 486 -11.77 -22.29 -41.76
CA LEU A 486 -13.09 -22.94 -41.73
C LEU A 486 -13.86 -22.80 -43.06
N TYR A 487 -13.26 -22.11 -44.03
CA TYR A 487 -13.61 -22.11 -45.46
C TYR A 487 -12.42 -22.67 -46.23
#